data_AF-A0A5M6DFV6-F1
#
_entry.id   AF-A0A5M6DFV6-F1
#
_cell.length_a   1.000
_cell.length_b   1.000
_cell.length_c   1.000
_cell.angle_alpha   90.00
_cell.angle_beta   90.00
_cell.angle_gamma   90.00
#
_symmetry.space_group_name_H-M   'P 1'
#
loop_
_entity.id
_entity.type
_entity.pdbx_description
1 polymer ?
#
loop_
_entity_poly.entity_id
_entity_poly.type
_entity_poly.pdbx_seq_one_letter_code
_entity_poly.pdbx_strand_id
1 'polypeptide(L)'
;MLRLLRQARNAICGPLHDAGLRRRVAGGGAPALVPFYHRVADHTSNPWTISRKEFARHLDYCRDRLTPASLDVIQATMESGRNDRCLLNITFDDGYAENCDFAIPLLIERHVCCTYFVTVNHIVHQRPFPHDQQNGAPLAVNTVRQLREMADHGVQIGLHARDHVDFATLTAPDQIDQQIRQGKDELEQLIGHPVRHFAFPFGMPAQLTRAAIAGVRRAGLASFCSAFGGYNLPGRDAFHLRRFHGDPEFSRFQNWVRFDPRKLRREPPVPYDTPDPTRRSSGAPECDRLACEASATNAAESDRPHVGAPQ
;
A
#
# COMPACT_ATOMS: atom_id res chain seq x y z
N MET A 1 31.78 15.48 1.72
CA MET A 1 32.36 14.35 2.48
C MET A 1 31.32 13.30 2.90
N LEU A 2 30.23 13.66 3.61
CA LEU A 2 29.19 12.71 4.08
C LEU A 2 28.42 11.95 2.97
N ARG A 3 28.10 12.60 1.83
CA ARG A 3 27.44 11.95 0.67
C ARG A 3 28.32 10.89 0.01
N LEU A 4 29.62 11.19 -0.17
CA LEU A 4 30.62 10.28 -0.73
C LEU A 4 30.85 9.07 0.18
N LEU A 5 30.91 9.27 1.50
CA LEU A 5 31.03 8.19 2.48
C LEU A 5 29.78 7.28 2.50
N ARG A 6 28.57 7.82 2.33
CA ARG A 6 27.32 7.03 2.21
C ARG A 6 27.25 6.23 0.90
N GLN A 7 27.65 6.84 -0.22
CA GLN A 7 27.72 6.15 -1.52
C GLN A 7 28.75 5.02 -1.52
N ALA A 8 29.94 5.24 -0.95
CA ALA A 8 30.96 4.21 -0.78
C ALA A 8 30.48 3.07 0.12
N ARG A 9 29.80 3.38 1.25
CA ARG A 9 29.22 2.34 2.13
C ARG A 9 28.12 1.51 1.43
N ASN A 10 27.30 2.15 0.59
CA ASN A 10 26.26 1.46 -0.18
C ASN A 10 26.81 0.57 -1.31
N ALA A 11 27.99 0.89 -1.84
CA ALA A 11 28.70 0.06 -2.82
C ALA A 11 29.42 -1.13 -2.15
N ILE A 12 30.07 -0.91 -1.00
CA ILE A 12 30.83 -1.93 -0.27
C ILE A 12 29.89 -2.96 0.41
N CYS A 13 28.73 -2.54 0.92
CA CYS A 13 27.77 -3.43 1.57
C CYS A 13 26.77 -4.10 0.60
N GLY A 14 26.72 -3.69 -0.68
CA GLY A 14 25.79 -4.23 -1.68
C GLY A 14 25.83 -5.76 -1.81
N PRO A 15 27.02 -6.37 -2.05
CA PRO A 15 27.14 -7.82 -2.24
C PRO A 15 26.73 -8.65 -1.00
N LEU A 16 26.97 -8.15 0.21
CA LEU A 16 26.62 -8.83 1.47
C LEU A 16 25.12 -8.77 1.78
N HIS A 17 24.47 -7.64 1.49
CA HIS A 17 23.02 -7.50 1.61
C HIS A 17 22.30 -8.41 0.60
N ASP A 18 22.82 -8.48 -0.62
CA ASP A 18 22.27 -9.33 -1.67
C ASP A 18 22.42 -10.82 -1.34
N ALA A 19 23.54 -11.25 -0.73
CA ALA A 19 23.71 -12.64 -0.28
C ALA A 19 22.73 -13.05 0.84
N GLY A 20 22.47 -12.15 1.80
CA GLY A 20 21.50 -12.36 2.86
C GLY A 20 20.07 -12.50 2.32
N LEU A 21 19.70 -11.63 1.38
CA LEU A 21 18.40 -11.69 0.70
C LEU A 21 18.25 -12.96 -0.14
N ARG A 22 19.27 -13.31 -0.94
CA ARG A 22 19.28 -14.54 -1.75
C ARG A 22 19.08 -15.80 -0.92
N ARG A 23 19.75 -15.91 0.23
CA ARG A 23 19.55 -17.04 1.16
C ARG A 23 18.12 -17.12 1.68
N ARG A 24 17.52 -15.99 2.04
CA ARG A 24 16.11 -15.96 2.44
C ARG A 24 15.18 -16.37 1.32
N VAL A 25 15.37 -15.83 0.12
CA VAL A 25 14.62 -16.19 -1.08
C VAL A 25 14.69 -17.70 -1.34
N ALA A 26 15.89 -18.29 -1.37
CA ALA A 26 16.07 -19.74 -1.55
C ALA A 26 15.42 -20.57 -0.44
N GLY A 27 15.39 -20.05 0.79
CA GLY A 27 14.73 -20.69 1.94
C GLY A 27 13.22 -20.43 2.03
N GLY A 28 12.59 -19.77 1.06
CA GLY A 28 11.17 -19.42 1.12
C GLY A 28 10.83 -18.34 2.16
N GLY A 29 11.79 -17.48 2.50
CA GLY A 29 11.68 -16.41 3.49
C GLY A 29 11.79 -15.00 2.90
N ALA A 30 11.47 -14.82 1.61
CA ALA A 30 11.55 -13.54 0.94
C ALA A 30 10.58 -12.51 1.54
N PRO A 31 10.99 -11.23 1.71
CA PRO A 31 10.13 -10.20 2.25
C PRO A 31 9.10 -9.69 1.23
N ALA A 32 7.97 -9.19 1.72
CA ALA A 32 7.09 -8.29 0.98
C ALA A 32 7.30 -6.85 1.45
N LEU A 33 7.46 -5.94 0.48
CA LEU A 33 7.75 -4.53 0.69
C LEU A 33 6.53 -3.69 0.29
N VAL A 34 6.11 -2.83 1.21
CA VAL A 34 4.92 -1.97 1.01
C VAL A 34 5.31 -0.53 1.29
N PRO A 35 5.92 0.21 0.35
CA PRO A 35 6.13 1.65 0.52
C PRO A 35 4.80 2.42 0.50
N PHE A 36 4.68 3.44 1.35
CA PHE A 36 3.55 4.37 1.32
C PHE A 36 3.96 5.77 0.90
N TYR A 37 3.05 6.45 0.21
CA TYR A 37 3.13 7.83 -0.25
C TYR A 37 1.84 8.56 0.13
N HIS A 38 1.84 9.89 0.08
CA HIS A 38 0.61 10.67 0.18
C HIS A 38 0.37 11.40 -1.14
N ARG A 39 1.37 12.16 -1.60
CA ARG A 39 1.25 13.02 -2.78
C ARG A 39 2.42 12.84 -3.73
N VAL A 40 2.14 12.68 -5.01
CA VAL A 40 3.13 12.71 -6.09
C VAL A 40 2.85 13.90 -6.99
N ALA A 41 3.55 15.00 -6.74
CA ALA A 41 3.27 16.28 -7.37
C ALA A 41 4.52 17.13 -7.51
N ASP A 42 4.53 17.98 -8.54
CA ASP A 42 5.60 18.96 -8.78
C ASP A 42 5.17 20.39 -8.39
N HIS A 43 4.05 20.53 -7.69
CA HIS A 43 3.47 21.78 -7.26
C HIS A 43 2.95 21.67 -5.81
N THR A 44 2.80 22.83 -5.15
CA THR A 44 2.24 22.93 -3.79
C THR A 44 2.89 21.95 -2.81
N SER A 45 4.23 21.84 -2.84
CA SER A 45 4.95 20.83 -2.06
C SER A 45 4.75 21.04 -0.56
N ASN A 46 4.45 19.96 0.14
CA ASN A 46 4.45 19.87 1.60
C ASN A 46 5.37 18.72 2.07
N PRO A 47 5.56 18.48 3.37
CA PRO A 47 6.43 17.41 3.87
C PRO A 47 6.09 15.98 3.41
N TRP A 48 4.90 15.76 2.84
CA TRP A 48 4.41 14.46 2.36
C TRP A 48 4.37 14.36 0.82
N THR A 49 5.01 15.31 0.13
CA THR A 49 5.07 15.35 -1.33
C THR A 49 6.40 14.78 -1.84
N ILE A 50 6.33 13.90 -2.83
CA ILE A 50 7.46 13.51 -3.68
C ILE A 50 7.23 14.04 -5.10
N SER A 51 8.31 14.45 -5.78
CA SER A 51 8.20 14.88 -7.18
C SER A 51 7.88 13.70 -8.10
N ARG A 52 7.26 13.99 -9.25
CA ARG A 52 6.97 12.98 -10.29
C ARG A 52 8.24 12.24 -10.72
N LYS A 53 9.34 12.99 -10.85
CA LYS A 53 10.66 12.48 -11.22
C LYS A 53 11.22 11.49 -10.19
N GLU A 54 11.21 11.84 -8.90
CA GLU A 54 11.76 10.93 -7.89
C GLU A 54 10.84 9.72 -7.64
N PHE A 55 9.52 9.88 -7.77
CA PHE A 55 8.59 8.75 -7.75
C PHE A 55 8.87 7.76 -8.90
N ALA A 56 9.02 8.24 -10.14
CA ALA A 56 9.38 7.39 -11.27
C ALA A 56 10.71 6.67 -11.04
N ARG A 57 11.70 7.37 -10.45
CA ARG A 57 12.99 6.78 -10.05
C ARG A 57 12.85 5.68 -9.01
N HIS A 58 11.91 5.78 -8.07
CA HIS A 58 11.60 4.71 -7.13
C HIS A 58 11.10 3.45 -7.85
N LEU A 59 10.18 3.62 -8.81
CA LEU A 59 9.68 2.51 -9.62
C LEU A 59 10.78 1.87 -10.46
N ASP A 60 11.63 2.67 -11.10
CA ASP A 60 12.78 2.17 -11.88
C ASP A 60 13.75 1.35 -11.00
N TYR A 61 13.98 1.79 -9.77
CA TYR A 61 14.83 1.07 -8.84
C TYR A 61 14.22 -0.29 -8.44
N CYS A 62 12.89 -0.38 -8.35
CA CYS A 62 12.20 -1.59 -7.95
C CYS A 62 11.98 -2.61 -9.08
N ARG A 63 11.83 -2.14 -10.33
CA ARG A 63 11.38 -2.94 -11.50
C ARG A 63 12.07 -4.30 -11.65
N ASP A 64 13.40 -4.32 -11.56
CA ASP A 64 14.19 -5.54 -11.81
C ASP A 64 14.53 -6.30 -10.51
N ARG A 65 13.96 -5.88 -9.37
CA ARG A 65 14.31 -6.36 -8.02
C ARG A 65 13.13 -6.96 -7.28
N LEU A 66 11.92 -6.48 -7.55
CA LEU A 66 10.72 -6.81 -6.81
C LEU A 66 9.61 -7.24 -7.77
N THR A 67 8.78 -8.17 -7.31
CA THR A 67 7.62 -8.67 -8.05
C THR A 67 6.36 -7.93 -7.59
N PRO A 68 5.64 -7.24 -8.49
CA PRO A 68 4.35 -6.63 -8.15
C PRO A 68 3.37 -7.67 -7.59
N ALA A 69 2.67 -7.31 -6.51
CA ALA A 69 1.62 -8.12 -5.91
C ALA A 69 0.58 -7.23 -5.23
N SER A 70 -0.70 -7.61 -5.30
CA SER A 70 -1.76 -6.96 -4.53
C SER A 70 -1.56 -7.17 -3.02
N LEU A 71 -2.17 -6.36 -2.18
CA LEU A 71 -2.12 -6.58 -0.73
C LEU A 71 -2.81 -7.88 -0.32
N ASP A 72 -3.78 -8.37 -1.10
CA ASP A 72 -4.39 -9.68 -0.90
C ASP A 72 -3.39 -10.80 -1.12
N VAL A 73 -2.61 -10.74 -2.21
CA VAL A 73 -1.55 -11.71 -2.49
C VAL A 73 -0.47 -11.62 -1.41
N ILE A 74 -0.07 -10.42 -0.99
CA ILE A 74 0.92 -10.25 0.08
C ILE A 74 0.41 -10.86 1.39
N GLN A 75 -0.81 -10.52 1.82
CA GLN A 75 -1.42 -11.04 3.05
C GLN A 75 -1.47 -12.57 3.03
N ALA A 76 -2.03 -13.16 1.98
CA ALA A 76 -2.12 -14.62 1.85
C ALA A 76 -0.75 -15.29 1.80
N THR A 77 0.23 -14.68 1.13
CA THR A 77 1.60 -15.18 1.08
C THR A 77 2.24 -15.16 2.47
N MET A 78 2.04 -14.08 3.24
CA MET A 78 2.59 -14.02 4.60
C MET A 78 1.96 -15.08 5.51
N GLU A 79 0.65 -15.30 5.37
CA GLU A 79 -0.11 -16.32 6.11
C GLU A 79 0.32 -17.75 5.75
N SER A 80 0.67 -18.01 4.49
CA SER A 80 1.10 -19.33 4.02
C SER A 80 2.40 -19.84 4.68
N GLY A 81 3.20 -18.94 5.25
CA GLY A 81 4.48 -19.29 5.85
C GLY A 81 5.64 -19.46 4.86
N ARG A 82 5.43 -19.23 3.55
CA ARG A 82 6.48 -19.36 2.54
C ARG A 82 6.38 -18.30 1.44
N ASN A 83 7.50 -17.70 1.07
CA ASN A 83 7.63 -16.75 -0.03
C ASN A 83 9.00 -16.86 -0.70
N ASP A 84 9.04 -17.12 -2.01
CA ASP A 84 10.27 -17.25 -2.80
C ASP A 84 10.55 -16.04 -3.69
N ARG A 85 9.76 -14.95 -3.58
CA ARG A 85 9.96 -13.72 -4.36
C ARG A 85 9.83 -12.49 -3.48
N CYS A 86 10.65 -11.47 -3.74
CA CYS A 86 10.49 -10.20 -3.04
C CYS A 86 9.28 -9.46 -3.60
N LEU A 87 8.19 -9.34 -2.83
CA LEU A 87 6.95 -8.75 -3.33
C LEU A 87 6.93 -7.22 -3.14
N LEU A 88 6.21 -6.52 -4.00
CA LEU A 88 6.00 -5.07 -3.94
C LEU A 88 4.52 -4.71 -4.12
N ASN A 89 4.02 -3.85 -3.23
CA ASN A 89 2.79 -3.10 -3.45
C ASN A 89 3.02 -1.62 -3.13
N ILE A 90 2.67 -0.71 -4.03
CA ILE A 90 2.74 0.73 -3.77
C ILE A 90 1.44 1.17 -3.11
N THR A 91 1.51 1.88 -1.98
CA THR A 91 0.30 2.40 -1.35
C THR A 91 0.27 3.92 -1.28
N PHE A 92 -0.92 4.48 -1.38
CA PHE A 92 -1.18 5.90 -1.12
C PHE A 92 -2.18 6.04 0.01
N ASP A 93 -2.03 7.08 0.82
CA ASP A 93 -2.96 7.44 1.89
C ASP A 93 -3.75 8.71 1.54
N ASP A 94 -4.75 9.01 2.35
CA ASP A 94 -5.63 10.19 2.35
C ASP A 94 -6.67 10.28 1.23
N GLY A 95 -6.26 10.08 -0.03
CA GLY A 95 -7.14 10.31 -1.19
C GLY A 95 -6.96 11.67 -1.87
N TYR A 96 -5.74 12.19 -2.01
CA TYR A 96 -5.44 13.37 -2.84
C TYR A 96 -5.70 13.15 -4.34
N ALA A 97 -6.49 14.04 -4.94
CA ALA A 97 -6.95 13.92 -6.33
C ALA A 97 -5.82 13.77 -7.36
N GLU A 98 -4.74 14.52 -7.17
CA GLU A 98 -3.62 14.62 -8.13
C GLU A 98 -2.86 13.31 -8.36
N ASN A 99 -2.98 12.32 -7.44
CA ASN A 99 -2.39 11.01 -7.66
C ASN A 99 -3.03 10.29 -8.87
N CYS A 100 -4.28 10.62 -9.21
CA CYS A 100 -4.96 10.15 -10.43
C CYS A 100 -4.41 10.78 -11.71
N ASP A 101 -3.70 11.91 -11.63
CA ASP A 101 -3.24 12.63 -12.82
C ASP A 101 -1.91 12.07 -13.36
N PHE A 102 -1.14 11.40 -12.50
CA PHE A 102 0.19 10.92 -12.85
C PHE A 102 0.56 9.59 -12.18
N ALA A 103 0.56 9.52 -10.85
CA ALA A 103 1.17 8.41 -10.14
C ALA A 103 0.46 7.08 -10.37
N ILE A 104 -0.87 7.06 -10.24
CA ILE A 104 -1.67 5.85 -10.43
C ILE A 104 -1.69 5.41 -11.89
N PRO A 105 -1.92 6.31 -12.88
CA PRO A 105 -1.74 5.96 -14.29
C PRO A 105 -0.37 5.36 -14.60
N LEU A 106 0.72 5.93 -14.07
CA LEU A 106 2.08 5.40 -14.26
C LEU A 106 2.26 4.01 -13.66
N LEU A 107 1.63 3.72 -12.51
CA LEU A 107 1.66 2.38 -11.91
C LEU A 107 0.90 1.36 -12.77
N ILE A 108 -0.26 1.74 -13.30
CA ILE A 108 -1.05 0.90 -14.22
C ILE A 108 -0.23 0.61 -15.49
N GLU A 109 0.33 1.64 -16.13
CA GLU A 109 1.18 1.51 -17.32
C GLU A 109 2.38 0.57 -17.09
N ARG A 110 2.96 0.60 -15.88
CA ARG A 110 4.12 -0.22 -15.52
C ARG A 110 3.77 -1.56 -14.88
N HIS A 111 2.49 -1.92 -14.84
CA HIS A 111 1.98 -3.13 -14.20
C HIS A 111 2.44 -3.30 -12.74
N VAL A 112 2.52 -2.19 -11.99
CA VAL A 112 2.85 -2.18 -10.56
C VAL A 112 1.56 -2.10 -9.75
N CYS A 113 1.33 -3.10 -8.89
CA CYS A 113 0.14 -3.14 -8.05
C CYS A 113 0.10 -1.96 -7.08
N CYS A 114 -1.09 -1.37 -6.95
CA CYS A 114 -1.36 -0.20 -6.13
C CYS A 114 -2.54 -0.45 -5.18
N THR A 115 -2.42 -0.01 -3.93
CA THR A 115 -3.54 0.13 -3.01
C THR A 115 -3.69 1.59 -2.56
N TYR A 116 -4.87 2.17 -2.78
CA TYR A 116 -5.15 3.54 -2.40
C TYR A 116 -6.10 3.59 -1.20
N PHE A 117 -5.58 3.96 -0.04
CA PHE A 117 -6.36 4.17 1.18
C PHE A 117 -6.95 5.58 1.18
N VAL A 118 -8.28 5.68 1.31
CA VAL A 118 -9.01 6.95 1.21
C VAL A 118 -9.83 7.24 2.46
N THR A 119 -9.97 8.54 2.78
CA THR A 119 -10.82 8.99 3.88
C THR A 119 -12.22 9.35 3.39
N VAL A 120 -13.22 8.59 3.82
CA VAL A 120 -14.59 8.62 3.25
C VAL A 120 -15.21 10.02 3.28
N ASN A 121 -15.25 10.69 4.44
CA ASN A 121 -15.95 11.97 4.56
C ASN A 121 -15.28 13.10 3.80
N HIS A 122 -13.96 13.05 3.61
CA HIS A 122 -13.27 14.01 2.76
C HIS A 122 -13.72 13.87 1.31
N ILE A 123 -13.80 12.63 0.81
CA ILE A 123 -14.26 12.30 -0.54
C ILE A 123 -15.74 12.65 -0.73
N VAL A 124 -16.61 12.23 0.18
CA VAL A 124 -18.07 12.45 0.04
C VAL A 124 -18.41 13.94 0.06
N HIS A 125 -17.79 14.70 0.96
CA HIS A 125 -18.09 16.13 1.11
C HIS A 125 -17.16 17.04 0.30
N GLN A 126 -16.22 16.47 -0.47
CA GLN A 126 -15.23 17.21 -1.26
C GLN A 126 -14.50 18.27 -0.41
N ARG A 127 -14.07 17.87 0.80
CA ARG A 127 -13.41 18.75 1.76
C ARG A 127 -11.90 18.52 1.77
N PRO A 128 -11.08 19.56 1.56
CA PRO A 128 -9.64 19.49 1.80
C PRO A 128 -9.34 19.12 3.25
N PHE A 129 -8.18 18.51 3.49
CA PHE A 129 -7.77 18.19 4.86
C PHE A 129 -7.50 19.45 5.69
N PRO A 130 -7.77 19.44 7.02
CA PRO A 130 -7.59 20.61 7.86
C PRO A 130 -6.16 21.16 7.84
N HIS A 131 -5.15 20.29 7.80
CA HIS A 131 -3.74 20.72 7.76
C HIS A 131 -3.39 21.47 6.47
N ASP A 132 -3.97 21.09 5.33
CA ASP A 132 -3.75 21.79 4.06
C ASP A 132 -4.41 23.16 4.04
N GLN A 133 -5.61 23.26 4.62
CA GLN A 133 -6.31 24.54 4.80
C GLN A 133 -5.53 25.47 5.73
N GLN A 134 -5.02 24.93 6.86
CA GLN A 134 -4.21 25.69 7.82
C GLN A 134 -2.89 26.17 7.20
N ASN A 135 -2.32 25.41 6.27
CA ASN A 135 -1.13 25.80 5.52
C ASN A 135 -1.43 26.79 4.37
N GLY A 136 -2.68 27.23 4.20
CA GLY A 136 -3.09 28.16 3.16
C GLY A 136 -3.08 27.57 1.74
N ALA A 137 -3.04 26.26 1.62
CA ALA A 137 -2.90 25.54 0.37
C ALA A 137 -3.87 24.35 0.30
N PRO A 138 -5.20 24.59 0.26
CA PRO A 138 -6.18 23.52 0.21
C PRO A 138 -5.95 22.64 -1.03
N LEU A 139 -5.93 21.32 -0.82
CA LEU A 139 -5.73 20.34 -1.87
C LEU A 139 -7.03 19.61 -2.17
N ALA A 140 -7.26 19.34 -3.46
CA ALA A 140 -8.39 18.55 -3.89
C ALA A 140 -8.21 17.09 -3.46
N VAL A 141 -9.32 16.49 -3.02
CA VAL A 141 -9.43 15.07 -2.74
C VAL A 141 -10.15 14.38 -3.89
N ASN A 142 -9.98 13.06 -4.04
CA ASN A 142 -10.60 12.34 -5.15
C ASN A 142 -12.13 12.54 -5.14
N THR A 143 -12.73 12.47 -6.32
CA THR A 143 -14.17 12.27 -6.47
C THR A 143 -14.49 10.77 -6.39
N VAL A 144 -15.73 10.43 -6.02
CA VAL A 144 -16.20 9.03 -6.06
C VAL A 144 -16.04 8.42 -7.45
N ARG A 145 -16.25 9.23 -8.51
CA ARG A 145 -16.04 8.80 -9.90
C ARG A 145 -14.58 8.37 -10.15
N GLN A 146 -13.61 9.17 -9.74
CA GLN A 146 -12.19 8.82 -9.88
C GLN A 146 -11.86 7.52 -9.13
N LEU A 147 -12.40 7.34 -7.92
CA LEU A 147 -12.18 6.11 -7.15
C LEU A 147 -12.75 4.87 -7.85
N ARG A 148 -13.96 4.96 -8.41
CA ARG A 148 -14.57 3.88 -9.21
C ARG A 148 -13.73 3.55 -10.43
N GLU A 149 -13.35 4.57 -11.20
CA GLU A 149 -12.55 4.39 -12.40
C GLU A 149 -11.22 3.69 -12.10
N MET A 150 -10.53 4.06 -11.02
CA MET A 150 -9.32 3.37 -10.59
C MET A 150 -9.57 1.92 -10.16
N ALA A 151 -10.65 1.68 -9.42
CA ALA A 151 -11.02 0.33 -8.99
C ALA A 151 -11.32 -0.58 -10.19
N ASP A 152 -12.02 -0.06 -11.20
CA ASP A 152 -12.32 -0.75 -12.46
C ASP A 152 -11.04 -1.08 -13.26
N HIS A 153 -9.97 -0.31 -13.07
CA HIS A 153 -8.64 -0.57 -13.65
C HIS A 153 -7.72 -1.41 -12.74
N GLY A 154 -8.27 -2.06 -11.71
CA GLY A 154 -7.54 -3.00 -10.86
C GLY A 154 -6.74 -2.37 -9.71
N VAL A 155 -6.95 -1.08 -9.41
CA VAL A 155 -6.39 -0.45 -8.20
C VAL A 155 -7.22 -0.89 -7.00
N GLN A 156 -6.58 -1.44 -5.97
CA GLN A 156 -7.30 -1.77 -4.74
C GLN A 156 -7.63 -0.49 -3.98
N ILE A 157 -8.90 -0.24 -3.67
CA ILE A 157 -9.29 0.86 -2.79
C ILE A 157 -9.41 0.35 -1.36
N GLY A 158 -8.68 0.97 -0.44
CA GLY A 158 -8.67 0.67 0.99
C GLY A 158 -9.28 1.78 1.83
N LEU A 159 -9.60 1.48 3.08
CA LEU A 159 -10.16 2.45 4.02
C LEU A 159 -9.04 3.15 4.82
N HIS A 160 -9.07 4.48 4.88
CA HIS A 160 -8.21 5.29 5.75
C HIS A 160 -8.99 5.97 6.89
N ALA A 161 -9.85 5.18 7.52
CA ALA A 161 -10.94 5.62 8.39
C ALA A 161 -12.00 6.47 7.68
N ARG A 162 -13.11 6.69 8.38
CA ARG A 162 -14.21 7.51 7.88
C ARG A 162 -13.87 9.00 7.87
N ASP A 163 -13.23 9.49 8.94
CA ASP A 163 -12.98 10.92 9.21
C ASP A 163 -11.49 11.29 9.35
N HIS A 164 -10.56 10.35 9.13
CA HIS A 164 -9.12 10.57 9.35
C HIS A 164 -8.80 11.01 10.79
N VAL A 165 -9.37 10.30 11.77
CA VAL A 165 -9.18 10.60 13.19
C VAL A 165 -7.89 9.98 13.74
N ASP A 166 -7.38 10.59 14.82
CA ASP A 166 -6.34 9.99 15.63
C ASP A 166 -6.94 8.92 16.55
N PHE A 167 -6.74 7.64 16.21
CA PHE A 167 -7.22 6.51 17.02
C PHE A 167 -6.61 6.44 18.44
N ALA A 168 -5.51 7.13 18.71
CA ALA A 168 -4.98 7.25 20.07
C ALA A 168 -5.89 8.06 20.99
N THR A 169 -6.77 8.89 20.42
CA THR A 169 -7.72 9.75 21.15
C THR A 169 -9.08 9.09 21.35
N LEU A 170 -9.36 7.98 20.66
CA LEU A 170 -10.64 7.29 20.75
C LEU A 170 -10.68 6.30 21.90
N THR A 171 -11.68 6.42 22.76
CA THR A 171 -11.92 5.51 23.89
C THR A 171 -13.25 4.77 23.78
N ALA A 172 -14.25 5.34 23.09
CA ALA A 172 -15.57 4.75 22.96
C ALA A 172 -15.63 3.72 21.80
N PRO A 173 -16.14 2.50 22.04
CA PRO A 173 -16.30 1.48 21.00
C PRO A 173 -17.11 1.93 19.78
N ASP A 174 -18.16 2.70 20.00
CA ASP A 174 -19.05 3.18 18.92
C ASP A 174 -18.34 4.18 18.00
N GLN A 175 -17.45 5.01 18.55
CA GLN A 175 -16.62 5.90 17.74
C GLN A 175 -15.67 5.10 16.86
N ILE A 176 -15.06 4.03 17.40
CA ILE A 176 -14.20 3.13 16.60
C ILE A 176 -14.99 2.41 15.51
N ASP A 177 -16.19 1.91 15.82
CA ASP A 177 -17.07 1.25 14.85
C ASP A 177 -17.47 2.19 13.71
N GLN A 178 -17.79 3.45 14.04
CA GLN A 178 -18.10 4.49 13.04
C GLN A 178 -16.93 4.72 12.08
N GLN A 179 -15.71 4.78 12.62
CA GLN A 179 -14.53 5.05 11.80
C GLN A 179 -14.12 3.88 10.91
N ILE A 180 -14.43 2.65 11.32
CA ILE A 180 -13.95 1.44 10.63
C ILE A 180 -15.09 0.74 9.88
N ARG A 181 -16.07 0.18 10.58
CA ARG A 181 -17.12 -0.63 9.95
C ARG A 181 -18.05 0.24 9.13
N GLN A 182 -18.59 1.32 9.71
CA GLN A 182 -19.49 2.21 8.97
C GLN A 182 -18.76 2.90 7.81
N GLY A 183 -17.52 3.34 8.03
CA GLY A 183 -16.66 3.86 6.95
C GLY A 183 -16.41 2.85 5.83
N LYS A 184 -16.16 1.58 6.16
CA LYS A 184 -16.00 0.50 5.17
C LYS A 184 -17.29 0.32 4.37
N ASP A 185 -18.42 0.13 5.05
CA ASP A 185 -19.71 -0.14 4.42
C ASP A 185 -20.13 1.03 3.51
N GLU A 186 -19.92 2.27 3.95
CA GLU A 186 -20.16 3.48 3.15
C GLU A 186 -19.24 3.54 1.92
N LEU A 187 -17.94 3.26 2.09
CA LEU A 187 -16.99 3.27 0.98
C LEU A 187 -17.33 2.20 -0.07
N GLU A 188 -17.66 0.97 0.35
CA GLU A 188 -18.07 -0.11 -0.55
C GLU A 188 -19.32 0.27 -1.37
N GLN A 189 -20.32 0.88 -0.73
CA GLN A 189 -21.51 1.39 -1.44
C GLN A 189 -21.16 2.49 -2.44
N LEU A 190 -20.24 3.39 -2.08
CA LEU A 190 -19.82 4.47 -2.96
C LEU A 190 -19.05 3.95 -4.17
N ILE A 191 -18.17 2.97 -4.03
CA ILE A 191 -17.31 2.53 -5.14
C ILE A 191 -17.83 1.29 -5.88
N GLY A 192 -18.75 0.51 -5.30
CA GLY A 192 -19.27 -0.72 -5.90
C GLY A 192 -18.28 -1.90 -5.88
N HIS A 193 -17.21 -1.80 -5.10
CA HIS A 193 -16.13 -2.78 -4.97
C HIS A 193 -15.87 -3.10 -3.49
N PRO A 194 -15.42 -4.32 -3.14
CA PRO A 194 -15.14 -4.70 -1.76
C PRO A 194 -13.92 -3.95 -1.21
N VAL A 195 -14.01 -3.53 0.06
CA VAL A 195 -12.92 -2.86 0.78
C VAL A 195 -12.31 -3.85 1.76
N ARG A 196 -11.10 -4.32 1.45
CA ARG A 196 -10.46 -5.45 2.14
C ARG A 196 -9.33 -5.05 3.08
N HIS A 197 -8.76 -3.87 2.91
CA HIS A 197 -7.60 -3.43 3.66
C HIS A 197 -7.84 -2.08 4.33
N PHE A 198 -7.23 -1.91 5.49
CA PHE A 198 -7.29 -0.67 6.28
C PHE A 198 -5.90 -0.07 6.46
N ALA A 199 -5.78 1.25 6.44
CA ALA A 199 -4.59 1.92 6.91
C ALA A 199 -4.97 2.84 8.07
N PHE A 200 -4.24 2.76 9.19
CA PHE A 200 -4.45 3.67 10.31
C PHE A 200 -3.96 5.08 9.93
N PRO A 201 -4.78 6.14 10.09
CA PRO A 201 -4.30 7.52 10.05
C PRO A 201 -3.09 7.69 10.97
N PHE A 202 -2.07 8.40 10.51
CA PHE A 202 -0.74 8.56 11.13
C PHE A 202 0.09 7.26 11.23
N GLY A 203 -0.55 6.10 11.45
CA GLY A 203 0.03 4.76 11.34
C GLY A 203 1.14 4.45 12.35
N MET A 204 1.31 5.27 13.40
CA MET A 204 2.32 5.08 14.44
C MET A 204 1.79 4.17 15.56
N PRO A 205 2.67 3.55 16.39
CA PRO A 205 2.23 2.59 17.41
C PRO A 205 1.15 3.11 18.37
N ALA A 206 1.12 4.43 18.63
CA ALA A 206 0.11 5.06 19.48
C ALA A 206 -1.32 4.92 18.91
N GLN A 207 -1.49 4.96 17.59
CA GLN A 207 -2.79 4.85 16.91
C GLN A 207 -3.26 3.39 16.78
N LEU A 208 -2.34 2.44 16.86
CA LEU A 208 -2.64 1.02 16.74
C LEU A 208 -3.10 0.44 18.09
N THR A 209 -4.21 0.97 18.62
CA THR A 209 -4.77 0.53 19.89
C THR A 209 -5.41 -0.86 19.77
N ARG A 210 -5.41 -1.64 20.86
CA ARG A 210 -6.04 -2.97 20.90
C ARG A 210 -7.52 -2.92 20.48
N ALA A 211 -8.24 -1.88 20.92
CA ALA A 211 -9.65 -1.67 20.60
C ALA A 211 -9.86 -1.41 19.10
N ALA A 212 -9.00 -0.58 18.49
CA ALA A 212 -9.11 -0.26 17.07
C ALA A 212 -8.72 -1.44 16.17
N ILE A 213 -7.65 -2.18 16.51
CA ILE A 213 -7.26 -3.41 15.80
C ILE A 213 -8.36 -4.47 15.89
N ALA A 214 -9.00 -4.62 17.06
CA ALA A 214 -10.16 -5.48 17.21
C ALA A 214 -11.35 -5.00 16.37
N GLY A 215 -11.52 -3.68 16.22
CA GLY A 215 -12.50 -3.07 15.32
C GLY A 215 -12.28 -3.45 13.85
N VAL A 216 -11.03 -3.35 13.36
CA VAL A 216 -10.65 -3.81 12.00
C VAL A 216 -11.05 -5.28 11.80
N ARG A 217 -10.72 -6.14 12.76
CA ARG A 217 -11.04 -7.57 12.68
C ARG A 217 -12.55 -7.83 12.68
N ARG A 218 -13.31 -7.16 13.55
CA ARG A 218 -14.78 -7.29 13.61
C ARG A 218 -15.47 -6.79 12.34
N ALA A 219 -14.89 -5.79 11.67
CA ALA A 219 -15.38 -5.29 10.39
C ALA A 219 -15.08 -6.22 9.20
N GLY A 220 -14.41 -7.36 9.42
CA GLY A 220 -14.13 -8.35 8.37
C GLY A 220 -13.04 -7.93 7.39
N LEU A 221 -12.25 -6.92 7.72
CA LEU A 221 -11.10 -6.50 6.90
C LEU A 221 -10.01 -7.58 6.94
N ALA A 222 -9.35 -7.84 5.81
CA ALA A 222 -8.33 -8.88 5.66
C ALA A 222 -7.00 -8.50 6.31
N SER A 223 -6.67 -7.21 6.36
CA SER A 223 -5.48 -6.71 7.05
C SER A 223 -5.56 -5.21 7.38
N PHE A 224 -4.68 -4.76 8.26
CA PHE A 224 -4.40 -3.34 8.46
C PHE A 224 -2.93 -2.98 8.21
N CYS A 225 -2.69 -1.71 7.92
CA CYS A 225 -1.37 -1.17 7.64
C CYS A 225 -0.90 -0.18 8.72
N SER A 226 0.40 -0.25 9.05
CA SER A 226 1.12 0.79 9.83
C SER A 226 2.02 1.64 8.94
N ALA A 227 2.62 2.69 9.51
CA ALA A 227 3.47 3.66 8.80
C ALA A 227 4.87 3.87 9.42
N PHE A 228 5.25 3.07 10.43
CA PHE A 228 6.53 3.22 11.15
C PHE A 228 7.71 2.37 10.60
N GLY A 229 7.52 1.71 9.46
CA GLY A 229 8.53 0.85 8.84
C GLY A 229 8.52 -0.60 9.34
N GLY A 230 9.16 -1.47 8.56
CA GLY A 230 9.30 -2.89 8.85
C GLY A 230 9.27 -3.74 7.58
N TYR A 231 9.53 -5.03 7.73
CA TYR A 231 9.36 -6.01 6.65
C TYR A 231 8.19 -6.94 6.97
N ASN A 232 7.41 -7.25 5.94
CA ASN A 232 6.45 -8.33 5.99
C ASN A 232 7.21 -9.61 5.61
N LEU A 233 7.24 -10.58 6.52
CA LEU A 233 7.95 -11.85 6.31
C LEU A 233 6.96 -13.00 6.42
N PRO A 234 7.10 -14.04 5.60
CA PRO A 234 6.24 -15.21 5.66
C PRO A 234 6.32 -15.89 7.03
N GLY A 235 5.16 -16.34 7.53
CA GLY A 235 5.01 -17.00 8.82
C GLY A 235 5.01 -16.04 10.01
N ARG A 236 5.14 -14.73 9.77
CA ARG A 236 4.77 -13.70 10.75
C ARG A 236 3.27 -13.43 10.66
N ASP A 237 2.85 -12.46 11.44
CA ASP A 237 1.51 -11.89 11.41
C ASP A 237 1.14 -11.33 10.03
N ALA A 238 0.19 -11.99 9.37
CA ALA A 238 -0.37 -11.57 8.08
C ALA A 238 -1.45 -10.49 8.20
N PHE A 239 -2.03 -10.32 9.40
CA PHE A 239 -3.09 -9.34 9.63
C PHE A 239 -2.53 -7.91 9.71
N HIS A 240 -1.29 -7.75 10.16
CA HIS A 240 -0.59 -6.46 10.21
C HIS A 240 0.47 -6.34 9.12
N LEU A 241 0.15 -5.58 8.07
CA LEU A 241 1.09 -5.22 7.02
C LEU A 241 1.89 -3.96 7.42
N ARG A 242 3.21 -4.10 7.52
CA ARG A 242 4.14 -3.00 7.83
C ARG A 242 4.47 -2.25 6.55
N ARG A 243 4.38 -0.92 6.61
CA ARG A 243 4.77 -0.04 5.52
C ARG A 243 5.89 0.91 5.94
N PHE A 244 6.71 1.30 4.98
CA PHE A 244 7.75 2.32 5.17
C PHE A 244 7.51 3.50 4.23
N HIS A 245 7.95 4.69 4.63
CA HIS A 245 7.74 5.89 3.83
C HIS A 245 8.54 5.83 2.52
N GLY A 246 7.88 6.15 1.41
CA GLY A 246 8.48 6.40 0.11
C GLY A 246 9.31 7.70 0.08
N ASP A 247 10.35 7.75 0.91
CA ASP A 247 11.12 8.95 1.23
C ASP A 247 11.74 9.61 -0.03
N PRO A 248 11.50 10.92 -0.29
CA PRO A 248 12.09 11.64 -1.42
C PRO A 248 13.63 11.64 -1.43
N GLU A 249 14.28 11.47 -0.28
CA GLU A 249 15.73 11.22 -0.24
C GLU A 249 15.99 9.78 -0.71
N PHE A 250 16.26 9.62 -2.01
CA PHE A 250 16.44 8.30 -2.67
C PHE A 250 17.31 7.30 -1.90
N SER A 251 18.38 7.77 -1.22
CA SER A 251 19.24 6.88 -0.44
C SER A 251 18.54 6.21 0.76
N ARG A 252 17.53 6.86 1.36
CA ARG A 252 16.68 6.31 2.42
C ARG A 252 15.67 5.32 1.87
N PHE A 253 15.08 5.62 0.72
CA PHE A 253 14.23 4.68 0.00
C PHE A 253 15.00 3.39 -0.35
N GLN A 254 16.19 3.53 -0.95
CA GLN A 254 17.07 2.39 -1.24
C GLN A 254 17.43 1.59 0.01
N ASN A 255 17.67 2.28 1.13
CA ASN A 255 17.93 1.61 2.41
C ASN A 255 16.75 0.75 2.84
N TRP A 256 15.50 1.18 2.67
CA TRP A 256 14.33 0.35 3.00
C TRP A 256 14.13 -0.80 2.03
N VAL A 257 14.30 -0.58 0.73
CA VAL A 257 14.15 -1.64 -0.29
C VAL A 257 15.20 -2.74 -0.12
N ARG A 258 16.40 -2.40 0.33
CA ARG A 258 17.44 -3.39 0.63
C ARG A 258 17.15 -4.07 1.95
N PHE A 259 16.95 -5.38 1.90
CA PHE A 259 16.81 -6.20 3.10
C PHE A 259 18.03 -6.02 4.02
N ASP A 260 17.75 -5.84 5.31
CA ASP A 260 18.76 -5.69 6.35
C ASP A 260 18.19 -6.28 7.65
N PRO A 261 18.71 -7.43 8.13
CA PRO A 261 18.16 -8.12 9.29
C PRO A 261 18.27 -7.28 10.57
N ARG A 262 19.11 -6.25 10.62
CA ARG A 262 19.22 -5.36 11.78
C ARG A 262 17.95 -4.52 11.99
N LYS A 263 17.18 -4.25 10.93
CA LYS A 263 15.90 -3.52 11.05
C LYS A 263 14.84 -4.32 11.79
N LEU A 264 14.88 -5.65 11.70
CA LEU A 264 13.97 -6.55 12.43
C LEU A 264 14.11 -6.42 13.96
N ARG A 265 15.28 -6.00 14.45
CA ARG A 265 15.57 -5.84 15.88
C ARG A 265 15.08 -4.52 16.47
N ARG A 266 14.55 -3.62 15.64
CA ARG A 266 14.15 -2.26 16.03
C ARG A 266 12.68 -1.99 15.79
N GLU A 267 11.89 -3.03 15.52
CA GLU A 267 10.46 -2.88 15.30
C GLU A 267 9.77 -2.55 16.63
N PRO A 268 8.94 -1.50 16.69
CA PRO A 268 8.18 -1.21 17.89
C PRO A 268 7.13 -2.31 18.12
N PRO A 269 6.85 -2.67 19.39
CA PRO A 269 5.77 -3.57 19.70
C PRO A 269 4.42 -2.94 19.34
N VAL A 270 3.46 -3.77 18.96
CA VAL A 270 2.06 -3.38 18.73
C VAL A 270 1.19 -4.15 19.72
N PRO A 271 0.28 -3.50 20.46
CA PRO A 271 -0.40 -4.09 21.61
C PRO A 271 -1.59 -4.98 21.22
N TYR A 272 -1.33 -6.04 20.45
CA TYR A 272 -2.37 -7.04 20.16
C TYR A 272 -1.79 -8.45 19.97
N ASP A 273 -2.65 -9.43 20.25
CA ASP A 273 -2.27 -10.83 20.18
C ASP A 273 -2.19 -11.25 18.71
N THR A 274 -0.99 -11.57 18.24
CA THR A 274 -0.81 -12.18 16.93
C THR A 274 -1.34 -13.61 16.98
N PRO A 275 -2.21 -14.03 16.06
CA PRO A 275 -2.62 -15.42 15.98
C PRO A 275 -1.38 -16.33 15.92
N ASP A 276 -1.41 -17.42 16.68
CA ASP A 276 -0.33 -18.41 16.67
C ASP A 276 -0.21 -19.01 15.24
N PRO A 277 0.93 -18.83 14.54
CA PRO A 277 1.10 -19.35 13.19
C PRO A 277 1.00 -20.88 13.09
N THR A 278 1.00 -21.60 14.23
CA THR A 278 0.79 -23.05 14.28
C THR A 278 -0.68 -23.47 14.29
N ARG A 279 -1.62 -22.56 14.61
CA ARG A 279 -3.07 -22.82 14.51
C ARG A 279 -3.57 -22.48 13.11
N ARG A 280 -3.39 -23.41 12.15
CA ARG A 280 -4.03 -23.30 10.83
C ARG A 280 -5.56 -23.33 10.98
N SER A 281 -6.26 -22.31 10.51
CA SER A 281 -7.71 -22.39 10.30
C SER A 281 -7.97 -23.36 9.13
N SER A 282 -8.78 -24.39 9.37
CA SER A 282 -9.24 -25.31 8.34
C SER A 282 -10.27 -24.61 7.45
N GLY A 283 -9.81 -23.90 6.42
CA GLY A 283 -10.67 -23.26 5.44
C GLY A 283 -9.93 -22.24 4.58
N ALA A 284 -9.05 -22.70 3.69
CA ALA A 284 -8.56 -21.86 2.61
C ALA A 284 -9.65 -21.80 1.50
N PRO A 285 -10.07 -20.60 1.04
CA PRO A 285 -10.80 -20.50 -0.21
C PRO A 285 -9.83 -20.77 -1.37
N GLU A 286 -10.31 -21.50 -2.39
CA GLU A 286 -9.57 -21.75 -3.63
C GLU A 286 -9.10 -20.42 -4.24
N CYS A 287 -7.78 -20.32 -4.46
CA CYS A 287 -7.16 -19.16 -5.09
C CYS A 287 -7.49 -19.18 -6.59
N ASP A 288 -8.40 -18.31 -6.99
CA ASP A 288 -8.82 -18.14 -8.37
C ASP A 288 -7.66 -17.58 -9.21
N ARG A 289 -7.12 -18.41 -10.11
CA ARG A 289 -5.96 -18.10 -10.96
C ARG A 289 -6.26 -17.14 -12.13
N LEU A 290 -7.43 -16.51 -12.17
CA LEU A 290 -7.92 -15.83 -13.38
C LEU A 290 -7.73 -14.31 -13.42
N ALA A 291 -7.22 -13.66 -12.37
CA ALA A 291 -7.21 -12.19 -12.31
C ALA A 291 -5.98 -11.47 -12.90
N CYS A 292 -4.93 -12.18 -13.34
CA CYS A 292 -3.73 -11.54 -13.94
C CYS A 292 -3.54 -11.78 -15.45
N GLU A 293 -4.31 -12.66 -16.09
CA GLU A 293 -4.16 -12.94 -17.53
C GLU A 293 -5.18 -12.20 -18.41
N ALA A 294 -6.28 -11.70 -17.85
CA ALA A 294 -7.37 -11.08 -18.61
C ALA A 294 -7.08 -9.63 -19.11
N SER A 295 -6.04 -8.97 -18.60
CA SER A 295 -5.72 -7.58 -19.00
C SER A 295 -4.80 -7.49 -20.23
N ALA A 296 -4.35 -8.62 -20.78
CA ALA A 296 -3.43 -8.64 -21.94
C ALA A 296 -4.11 -8.98 -23.27
N THR A 297 -5.35 -9.48 -23.27
CA THR A 297 -6.01 -10.01 -24.49
C THR A 297 -7.00 -9.07 -25.17
N ASN A 298 -7.40 -7.95 -24.55
CA ASN A 298 -8.39 -7.03 -25.14
C ASN A 298 -7.80 -5.83 -25.91
N ALA A 299 -6.49 -5.81 -26.19
CA ALA A 299 -5.84 -4.74 -26.96
C ALA A 299 -5.48 -5.13 -28.42
N ALA A 300 -5.91 -6.30 -28.90
CA ALA A 300 -5.50 -6.83 -30.21
C ALA A 300 -6.63 -7.01 -31.26
N GLU A 301 -7.87 -6.60 -30.96
CA GLU A 301 -8.99 -6.68 -31.92
C GLU A 301 -9.68 -5.31 -32.10
N SER A 302 -8.99 -4.35 -32.69
CA SER A 302 -9.66 -3.18 -33.27
C SER A 302 -9.02 -2.63 -34.56
N ASP A 303 -8.13 -3.41 -35.20
CA ASP A 303 -7.45 -2.97 -36.41
C ASP A 303 -7.53 -4.02 -37.52
N ARG A 304 -8.68 -4.06 -38.22
CA ARG A 304 -8.76 -4.59 -39.59
C ARG A 304 -9.69 -3.72 -40.46
N PRO A 305 -9.28 -3.40 -41.70
CA PRO A 305 -9.92 -2.40 -42.54
C PRO A 305 -11.22 -2.90 -43.18
N HIS A 306 -12.18 -1.99 -43.29
CA HIS A 306 -13.39 -2.13 -44.10
C HIS A 306 -13.01 -2.32 -45.58
N VAL A 307 -13.16 -3.54 -46.10
CA VAL A 307 -13.13 -3.81 -47.54
C VAL A 307 -14.56 -3.73 -48.05
N GLY A 308 -14.81 -2.81 -48.99
CA GLY A 308 -16.10 -2.64 -49.66
C GLY A 308 -16.46 -3.84 -50.54
N ALA A 309 -17.74 -4.14 -50.62
CA ALA A 309 -18.30 -5.07 -51.61
C ALA A 309 -18.89 -4.26 -52.78
N PRO A 310 -18.74 -4.72 -54.04
CA PRO A 310 -19.36 -4.09 -55.19
C PRO A 310 -20.76 -4.67 -55.48
N GLN A 311 -21.66 -3.75 -55.87
CA GLN A 311 -22.95 -3.90 -56.56
C GLN A 311 -24.05 -4.74 -55.90
#